data_AF-A0A534BLK9-F1
#
_entry.id   AF-A0A534BLK9-F1
#
_cell.length_a   1.000
_cell.length_b   1.000
_cell.length_c   1.000
_cell.angle_alpha   90.00
_cell.angle_beta   90.00
_cell.angle_gamma   90.00
#
_symmetry.space_group_name_H-M   'P 1'
#
loop_
_entity.id
_entity.type
_entity.pdbx_description
1 polymer ?
#
loop_
_entity_poly.entity_id
_entity_poly.type
_entity_poly.pdbx_seq_one_letter_code
_entity_poly.pdbx_strand_id
1 'polypeptide(L)'
;AGRILVTALLISPLAARAQTNDDFPFLEATVAQLQARMASGALTSVQLTRAYIERIHTLDSSANGVNAVIELNPDALSIAQHMDNMRRAGHVLGPLHGIPVLLKANIDTADRMQTTAGSLALQGTPPTHDSTIAANLRAGGAVILGKTNLSEWANFRSFESISGWSGIGGQTHNPYGIDRNPCGSSSGSGAAASANFASVSLGTETDGSVVCPANASGVVGLKPTIGLTSRAGVVPISHTQDTVGVHARTVADAALTLGVIQSRTSDGRDPATGGVPLGWQGSGMQRPTVPTDYTQFLNPNGLKGAVLGITRQGLNGFDSFVPTPAPVTAAVEAAFSALTAAGATLVDLDALGYNFSGGPGELLVLCYDFRNDVKAYFATRVGVPVAGGTLTDAIAFNSAHADVEMPYFNQDLFASLRPTTRPGPPTSSSATTSSSAPRASPRPGVIRSCRCLRGRCSVCRSGSASSEPPSASRS
;
A
#
# COMPACT_ATOMS: atom_id res chain seq x y z
N ALA A 1 69.25 -25.73 3.23
CA ALA A 1 68.03 -25.25 2.53
C ALA A 1 66.85 -25.38 3.50
N GLY A 2 66.60 -24.34 4.30
CA GLY A 2 65.56 -24.33 5.34
C GLY A 2 64.30 -23.63 4.84
N ARG A 3 63.15 -24.32 4.94
CA ARG A 3 61.83 -23.81 4.56
C ARG A 3 61.29 -22.85 5.63
N ILE A 4 60.92 -21.64 5.23
CA ILE A 4 60.17 -20.69 6.06
C ILE A 4 58.68 -21.02 5.95
N LEU A 5 58.05 -21.30 7.09
CA LEU A 5 56.61 -21.51 7.22
C LEU A 5 55.96 -20.14 7.50
N VAL A 6 55.16 -19.63 6.55
CA VAL A 6 54.36 -18.41 6.75
C VAL A 6 52.97 -18.84 7.20
N THR A 7 52.64 -18.58 8.46
CA THR A 7 51.32 -18.82 9.03
C THR A 7 50.40 -17.66 8.64
N ALA A 8 49.42 -17.92 7.76
CA ALA A 8 48.39 -16.95 7.41
C ALA A 8 47.36 -16.86 8.56
N LEU A 9 47.28 -15.69 9.22
CA LEU A 9 46.19 -15.38 10.14
C LEU A 9 44.91 -15.12 9.33
N LEU A 10 43.94 -16.05 9.43
CA LEU A 10 42.57 -15.87 8.96
C LEU A 10 41.85 -14.89 9.89
N ILE A 11 41.77 -13.62 9.50
CA ILE A 11 40.86 -12.66 10.12
C ILE A 11 39.47 -12.94 9.54
N SER A 12 38.65 -13.67 10.27
CA SER A 12 37.22 -13.79 9.96
C SER A 12 36.55 -12.44 10.22
N PRO A 13 35.77 -11.88 9.28
CA PRO A 13 34.93 -10.74 9.59
C PRO A 13 33.79 -11.25 10.47
N LEU A 14 33.90 -11.07 11.79
CA LEU A 14 32.73 -11.06 12.65
C LEU A 14 31.90 -9.85 12.21
N ALA A 15 30.88 -10.08 11.38
CA ALA A 15 29.75 -9.18 11.29
C ALA A 15 29.13 -9.16 12.69
N ALA A 16 29.49 -8.15 13.48
CA ALA A 16 28.82 -7.85 14.73
C ALA A 16 27.35 -7.57 14.37
N ARG A 17 26.48 -8.56 14.61
CA ARG A 17 25.05 -8.28 14.77
C ARG A 17 24.98 -7.28 15.91
N ALA A 18 24.63 -6.03 15.60
CA ALA A 18 24.17 -5.10 16.61
C ALA A 18 22.93 -5.73 17.24
N GLN A 19 23.10 -6.39 18.38
CA GLN A 19 22.02 -6.81 19.24
C GLN A 19 21.50 -5.52 19.89
N THR A 20 20.61 -4.84 19.20
CA THR A 20 19.74 -3.87 19.87
C THR A 20 18.80 -4.71 20.73
N ASN A 21 18.98 -4.71 22.04
CA ASN A 21 17.96 -5.17 22.98
C ASN A 21 16.79 -4.18 22.88
N ASP A 22 15.96 -4.35 21.84
CA ASP A 22 14.68 -3.66 21.74
C ASP A 22 13.72 -4.41 22.65
N ASP A 23 13.55 -3.89 23.87
CA ASP A 23 12.75 -4.51 24.93
C ASP A 23 11.23 -4.30 24.73
N PHE A 24 10.78 -3.89 23.54
CA PHE A 24 9.37 -3.73 23.24
C PHE A 24 8.61 -5.06 23.35
N PRO A 25 7.62 -5.20 24.26
CA PRO A 25 7.03 -6.49 24.65
C PRO A 25 6.18 -7.16 23.55
N PHE A 26 5.91 -6.43 22.47
CA PHE A 26 5.10 -6.87 21.33
C PHE A 26 5.88 -6.84 20.01
N LEU A 27 7.21 -6.76 20.07
CA LEU A 27 8.07 -6.79 18.90
C LEU A 27 7.79 -8.05 18.07
N GLU A 28 7.50 -7.86 16.78
CA GLU A 28 7.15 -8.92 15.82
C GLU A 28 5.92 -9.77 16.20
N ALA A 29 5.13 -9.37 17.20
CA ALA A 29 3.91 -10.09 17.56
C ALA A 29 2.88 -10.00 16.42
N THR A 30 2.31 -11.14 16.04
CA THR A 30 1.24 -11.21 15.04
C THR A 30 -0.11 -10.82 15.63
N VAL A 31 -1.07 -10.46 14.79
CA VAL A 31 -2.44 -10.15 15.24
C VAL A 31 -3.04 -11.34 15.99
N ALA A 32 -2.82 -12.57 15.51
CA ALA A 32 -3.30 -13.78 16.15
C ALA A 32 -2.71 -13.98 17.56
N GLN A 33 -1.41 -13.72 17.75
CA GLN A 33 -0.76 -13.81 19.06
C GLN A 33 -1.28 -12.74 20.03
N LEU A 34 -1.48 -11.52 19.56
CA LEU A 34 -2.06 -10.42 20.35
C LEU A 34 -3.49 -10.72 20.76
N GLN A 35 -4.31 -11.23 19.83
CA GLN A 35 -5.67 -11.70 20.12
C GLN A 35 -5.68 -12.81 21.16
N ALA A 36 -4.79 -13.80 21.06
CA ALA A 36 -4.70 -14.88 22.03
C ALA A 36 -4.37 -14.38 23.44
N ARG A 37 -3.43 -13.42 23.56
CA ARG A 37 -3.10 -12.78 24.85
C ARG A 37 -4.26 -11.97 25.41
N MET A 38 -5.04 -11.29 24.56
CA MET A 38 -6.23 -10.57 25.00
C MET A 38 -7.37 -11.51 25.40
N ALA A 39 -7.54 -12.62 24.71
CA ALA A 39 -8.55 -13.63 25.03
C ALA A 39 -8.27 -14.34 26.37
N SER A 40 -6.99 -14.55 26.71
CA SER A 40 -6.60 -15.14 28.00
C SER A 40 -6.60 -14.14 29.17
N GLY A 41 -6.82 -12.85 28.92
CA GLY A 41 -6.72 -11.79 29.92
C GLY A 41 -5.29 -11.38 30.27
N ALA A 42 -4.27 -11.93 29.60
CA ALA A 42 -2.87 -11.56 29.80
C ALA A 42 -2.50 -10.19 29.19
N LEU A 43 -3.37 -9.66 28.33
CA LEU A 43 -3.23 -8.36 27.68
C LEU A 43 -4.60 -7.69 27.57
N THR A 44 -4.64 -6.37 27.63
CA THR A 44 -5.82 -5.55 27.30
C THR A 44 -5.52 -4.71 26.07
N SER A 45 -6.56 -4.31 25.34
CA SER A 45 -6.45 -3.37 24.22
C SER A 45 -5.86 -2.04 24.67
N VAL A 46 -6.23 -1.53 25.85
CA VAL A 46 -5.63 -0.31 26.43
C VAL A 46 -4.12 -0.46 26.65
N GLN A 47 -3.67 -1.58 27.23
CA GLN A 47 -2.24 -1.84 27.43
C GLN A 47 -1.48 -1.90 26.10
N LEU A 48 -2.03 -2.62 25.11
CA LEU A 48 -1.44 -2.73 23.78
C LEU A 48 -1.37 -1.36 23.08
N THR A 49 -2.46 -0.60 23.12
CA THR A 49 -2.56 0.74 22.52
C THR A 49 -1.56 1.70 23.16
N ARG A 50 -1.48 1.72 24.50
CA ARG A 50 -0.52 2.56 25.22
C ARG A 50 0.92 2.23 24.86
N ALA A 51 1.27 0.95 24.76
CA ALA A 51 2.62 0.52 24.39
C ALA A 51 3.01 0.99 22.99
N TYR A 52 2.10 0.93 22.01
CA TYR A 52 2.38 1.47 20.67
C TYR A 52 2.52 2.99 20.67
N ILE A 53 1.68 3.73 21.41
CA ILE A 53 1.80 5.19 21.55
C ILE A 53 3.17 5.57 22.15
N GLU A 54 3.60 4.89 23.21
CA GLU A 54 4.90 5.12 23.85
C GLU A 54 6.06 4.85 22.89
N ARG A 55 5.97 3.77 22.10
CA ARG A 55 6.98 3.45 21.08
C ARG A 55 7.03 4.52 19.98
N ILE A 56 5.88 5.02 19.52
CA ILE A 56 5.80 6.11 18.54
C ILE A 56 6.48 7.35 19.09
N HIS A 57 6.17 7.77 20.33
CA HIS A 57 6.83 8.92 20.93
C HIS A 57 8.35 8.76 21.04
N THR A 58 8.82 7.53 21.29
CA THR A 58 10.25 7.24 21.48
C THR A 58 11.02 7.23 20.16
N LEU A 59 10.48 6.61 19.11
CA LEU A 59 11.22 6.29 17.88
C LEU A 59 10.76 7.07 16.65
N ASP A 60 9.54 7.63 16.67
CA ASP A 60 8.98 8.33 15.53
C ASP A 60 9.25 9.83 15.59
N SER A 61 8.94 10.46 16.72
CA SER A 61 8.92 11.93 16.87
C SER A 61 10.26 12.55 17.28
N SER A 62 11.36 11.78 17.26
CA SER A 62 12.70 12.31 17.57
C SER A 62 13.33 13.01 16.35
N ALA A 63 14.34 13.85 16.55
CA ALA A 63 15.00 14.59 15.45
C ALA A 63 15.59 13.69 14.35
N ASN A 64 15.89 12.44 14.70
CA ASN A 64 16.39 11.39 13.81
C ASN A 64 15.41 10.19 13.79
N GLY A 65 14.14 10.45 14.08
CA GLY A 65 13.10 9.44 14.15
C GLY A 65 12.60 9.03 12.78
N VAL A 66 11.73 8.03 12.77
CA VAL A 66 11.15 7.51 11.52
C VAL A 66 10.16 8.50 10.89
N ASN A 67 9.51 9.35 11.70
CA ASN A 67 8.53 10.35 11.27
C ASN A 67 7.43 9.79 10.32
N ALA A 68 6.94 8.60 10.66
CA ALA A 68 5.92 7.86 9.96
C ALA A 68 4.49 8.21 10.39
N VAL A 69 4.28 8.72 11.61
CA VAL A 69 2.96 9.03 12.16
C VAL A 69 2.75 10.55 12.16
N ILE A 70 1.84 11.03 11.31
CA ILE A 70 1.58 12.46 11.16
C ILE A 70 0.61 12.99 12.23
N GLU A 71 -0.25 12.13 12.77
CA GLU A 71 -1.22 12.50 13.80
C GLU A 71 -1.63 11.26 14.61
N LEU A 72 -1.60 11.33 15.94
CA LEU A 72 -2.17 10.30 16.81
C LEU A 72 -3.65 10.59 17.06
N ASN A 73 -4.47 9.54 17.13
CA ASN A 73 -5.88 9.68 17.47
C ASN A 73 -6.02 10.02 18.95
N PRO A 74 -6.53 11.22 19.32
CA PRO A 74 -6.73 11.56 20.73
C PRO A 74 -7.78 10.68 21.41
N ASP A 75 -8.59 9.96 20.64
CA ASP A 75 -9.61 9.03 21.11
C ASP A 75 -9.11 7.56 21.16
N ALA A 76 -7.87 7.26 20.76
CA ALA A 76 -7.36 5.88 20.67
C ALA A 76 -7.53 5.08 21.97
N LEU A 77 -7.17 5.67 23.12
CA LEU A 77 -7.27 4.99 24.41
C LEU A 77 -8.71 4.80 24.88
N SER A 78 -9.63 5.71 24.54
CA SER A 78 -11.05 5.56 24.88
C SER A 78 -11.70 4.48 24.02
N ILE A 79 -11.35 4.41 22.73
CA ILE A 79 -11.76 3.33 21.82
C ILE A 79 -11.23 1.98 22.31
N ALA A 80 -9.95 1.90 22.69
CA ALA A 80 -9.35 0.70 23.25
C ALA A 80 -10.06 0.23 24.54
N GLN A 81 -10.35 1.17 25.44
CA GLN A 81 -11.09 0.89 26.66
C GLN A 81 -12.51 0.36 26.37
N HIS A 82 -13.18 0.90 25.35
CA HIS A 82 -14.46 0.39 24.90
C HIS A 82 -14.35 -1.05 24.37
N MET A 83 -13.31 -1.37 23.59
CA MET A 83 -13.06 -2.73 23.12
C MET A 83 -12.81 -3.72 24.26
N ASP A 84 -12.08 -3.32 25.31
CA ASP A 84 -11.90 -4.13 26.51
C ASP A 84 -13.21 -4.36 27.28
N ASN A 85 -14.07 -3.35 27.35
CA ASN A 85 -15.39 -3.45 27.98
C ASN A 85 -16.29 -4.44 27.21
N MET A 86 -16.31 -4.34 25.88
CA MET A 86 -17.05 -5.27 25.03
C MET A 86 -16.55 -6.71 25.21
N ARG A 87 -15.22 -6.91 25.22
CA ARG A 87 -14.63 -8.23 25.43
C ARG A 87 -15.02 -8.83 26.79
N ARG A 88 -14.97 -8.04 27.87
CA ARG A 88 -15.43 -8.48 29.20
C ARG A 88 -16.91 -8.83 29.25
N ALA A 89 -17.74 -8.16 28.44
CA ALA A 89 -19.15 -8.48 28.29
C ALA A 89 -19.42 -9.68 27.35
N GLY A 90 -18.39 -10.34 26.83
CA GLY A 90 -18.53 -11.48 25.91
C GLY A 90 -18.80 -11.09 24.46
N HIS A 91 -18.65 -9.80 24.11
CA HIS A 91 -18.86 -9.29 22.75
C HIS A 91 -17.50 -9.05 22.05
N VAL A 92 -17.13 -9.97 21.15
CA VAL A 92 -15.93 -9.85 20.29
C VAL A 92 -16.39 -9.68 18.85
N LEU A 93 -16.01 -8.56 18.23
CA LEU A 93 -16.50 -8.15 16.90
C LEU A 93 -15.81 -8.85 15.73
N GLY A 94 -14.58 -9.34 15.93
CA GLY A 94 -13.82 -9.99 14.88
C GLY A 94 -12.34 -10.10 15.19
N PRO A 95 -11.53 -10.47 14.19
CA PRO A 95 -10.11 -10.74 14.40
C PRO A 95 -9.27 -9.49 14.71
N LEU A 96 -9.78 -8.29 14.44
CA LEU A 96 -9.15 -7.02 14.80
C LEU A 96 -9.69 -6.41 16.10
N HIS A 97 -10.54 -7.12 16.87
CA HIS A 97 -11.13 -6.60 18.11
C HIS A 97 -10.06 -6.16 19.12
N GLY A 98 -9.97 -4.86 19.37
CA GLY A 98 -8.98 -4.24 20.27
C GLY A 98 -7.57 -4.08 19.68
N ILE A 99 -7.37 -4.32 18.38
CA ILE A 99 -6.06 -4.25 17.72
C ILE A 99 -5.80 -2.83 17.19
N PRO A 100 -4.67 -2.17 17.57
CA PRO A 100 -4.29 -0.86 17.07
C PRO A 100 -3.84 -0.89 15.60
N VAL A 101 -4.44 -0.03 14.79
CA VAL A 101 -4.16 0.12 13.35
C VAL A 101 -3.90 1.58 12.97
N LEU A 102 -3.01 1.80 12.00
CA LEU A 102 -2.72 3.13 11.45
C LEU A 102 -3.25 3.26 10.03
N LEU A 103 -3.77 4.43 9.67
CA LEU A 103 -4.33 4.71 8.34
C LEU A 103 -3.52 5.80 7.66
N LYS A 104 -3.20 5.68 6.37
CA LYS A 104 -2.62 6.79 5.60
C LYS A 104 -3.48 8.05 5.70
N ALA A 105 -2.84 9.23 5.82
CA ALA A 105 -3.53 10.51 6.03
C ALA A 105 -4.33 11.04 4.83
N ASN A 106 -4.58 10.20 3.83
CA ASN A 106 -5.58 10.43 2.79
C ASN A 106 -6.85 9.60 2.99
N ILE A 107 -7.00 8.88 4.11
CA ILE A 107 -8.18 8.06 4.42
C ILE A 107 -9.00 8.74 5.53
N ASP A 108 -10.25 9.07 5.23
CA ASP A 108 -11.16 9.72 6.17
C ASP A 108 -11.51 8.86 7.37
N THR A 109 -11.55 9.54 8.52
CA THR A 109 -12.14 9.08 9.77
C THR A 109 -12.96 10.20 10.39
N ALA A 110 -14.11 9.88 10.98
CA ALA A 110 -14.92 10.79 11.78
C ALA A 110 -14.40 10.98 13.22
N ASP A 111 -13.18 10.50 13.54
CA ASP A 111 -12.50 10.83 14.79
C ASP A 111 -12.02 12.30 14.79
N ARG A 112 -11.48 12.76 15.91
CA ARG A 112 -10.85 14.08 16.05
C ARG A 112 -9.43 14.14 15.43
N MET A 113 -9.30 13.62 14.21
CA MET A 113 -8.07 13.65 13.41
C MET A 113 -8.37 14.20 12.02
N GLN A 114 -7.37 14.82 11.41
CA GLN A 114 -7.50 15.41 10.08
C GLN A 114 -7.19 14.38 8.97
N THR A 115 -7.72 14.64 7.77
CA THR A 115 -7.36 13.94 6.53
C THR A 115 -6.84 14.96 5.54
N THR A 116 -5.53 15.09 5.47
CA THR A 116 -4.89 16.23 4.80
C THR A 116 -4.20 15.86 3.49
N ALA A 117 -4.03 14.56 3.21
CA ALA A 117 -3.09 14.08 2.19
C ALA A 117 -1.68 14.72 2.31
N GLY A 118 -1.31 15.16 3.52
CA GLY A 118 -0.05 15.82 3.82
C GLY A 118 -0.01 17.33 3.56
N SER A 119 -1.04 17.93 2.97
CA SER A 119 -1.05 19.34 2.54
C SER A 119 -1.83 20.24 3.50
N LEU A 120 -1.32 21.44 3.71
CA LEU A 120 -1.95 22.50 4.50
C LEU A 120 -3.27 22.98 3.86
N ALA A 121 -3.44 22.77 2.55
CA ALA A 121 -4.66 23.11 1.82
C ALA A 121 -5.90 22.31 2.29
N LEU A 122 -5.68 21.14 2.90
CA LEU A 122 -6.72 20.30 3.51
C LEU A 122 -6.67 20.32 5.05
N GLN A 123 -5.81 21.14 5.65
CA GLN A 123 -5.75 21.33 7.10
C GLN A 123 -6.95 22.16 7.58
N GLY A 124 -7.52 21.79 8.72
CA GLY A 124 -8.67 22.46 9.31
C GLY A 124 -9.61 21.46 9.96
N THR A 125 -10.89 21.50 9.57
CA THR A 125 -11.93 20.65 10.18
C THR A 125 -11.75 19.17 9.80
N PRO A 126 -11.75 18.25 10.78
CA PRO A 126 -11.80 16.81 10.55
C PRO A 126 -12.95 16.38 9.62
N PRO A 127 -12.83 15.22 8.94
CA PRO A 127 -13.93 14.63 8.19
C PRO A 127 -15.16 14.43 9.07
N THR A 128 -16.36 14.72 8.57
CA THR A 128 -17.61 14.50 9.32
C THR A 128 -18.12 13.06 9.26
N HIS A 129 -17.55 12.25 8.37
CA HIS A 129 -17.94 10.86 8.14
C HIS A 129 -16.70 9.98 7.95
N ASP A 130 -16.80 8.73 8.38
CA ASP A 130 -15.81 7.72 8.08
C ASP A 130 -15.77 7.41 6.57
N SER A 131 -14.56 7.15 6.07
CA SER A 131 -14.38 6.35 4.88
C SER A 131 -15.01 4.96 5.07
N THR A 132 -15.37 4.28 3.98
CA THR A 132 -15.88 2.91 4.09
C THR A 132 -14.85 1.97 4.74
N ILE A 133 -13.56 2.25 4.55
CA ILE A 133 -12.46 1.54 5.20
C ILE A 133 -12.48 1.73 6.72
N ALA A 134 -12.56 2.98 7.19
CA ALA A 134 -12.62 3.26 8.63
C ALA A 134 -13.87 2.65 9.27
N ALA A 135 -15.02 2.73 8.60
CA ALA A 135 -16.26 2.09 9.06
C ALA A 135 -16.10 0.56 9.19
N ASN A 136 -15.49 -0.10 8.19
CA ASN A 136 -15.22 -1.53 8.22
C ASN A 136 -14.25 -1.92 9.35
N LEU A 137 -13.20 -1.13 9.57
CA LEU A 137 -12.26 -1.34 10.68
C LEU A 137 -12.96 -1.24 12.04
N ARG A 138 -13.82 -0.23 12.24
CA ARG A 138 -14.61 -0.11 13.48
C ARG A 138 -15.58 -1.27 13.66
N ALA A 139 -16.26 -1.69 12.59
CA ALA A 139 -17.14 -2.86 12.61
C ALA A 139 -16.39 -4.15 12.96
N GLY A 140 -15.11 -4.26 12.56
CA GLY A 140 -14.21 -5.34 12.96
C GLY A 140 -13.58 -5.19 14.35
N GLY A 141 -13.89 -4.10 15.08
CA GLY A 141 -13.41 -3.80 16.42
C GLY A 141 -11.98 -3.25 16.49
N ALA A 142 -11.41 -2.77 15.38
CA ALA A 142 -10.06 -2.20 15.39
C ALA A 142 -10.01 -0.87 16.17
N VAL A 143 -8.88 -0.62 16.82
CA VAL A 143 -8.56 0.68 17.43
C VAL A 143 -7.81 1.51 16.39
N ILE A 144 -8.44 2.54 15.84
CA ILE A 144 -7.77 3.47 14.92
C ILE A 144 -6.80 4.32 15.76
N LEU A 145 -5.51 3.99 15.68
CA LEU A 145 -4.44 4.57 16.49
C LEU A 145 -4.07 5.99 16.04
N GLY A 146 -4.18 6.27 14.75
CA GLY A 146 -3.67 7.51 14.18
C GLY A 146 -3.61 7.50 12.65
N LYS A 147 -2.96 8.53 12.12
CA LYS A 147 -2.68 8.74 10.70
C LYS A 147 -1.19 8.59 10.41
N THR A 148 -0.84 7.92 9.32
CA THR A 148 0.54 7.88 8.84
C THR A 148 0.80 8.95 7.79
N ASN A 149 2.01 9.52 7.85
CA ASN A 149 2.55 10.43 6.85
C ASN A 149 2.65 9.75 5.48
N LEU A 150 2.76 10.56 4.43
CA LEU A 150 2.78 10.13 3.03
C LEU A 150 3.61 11.10 2.19
N SER A 151 3.98 10.69 0.97
CA SER A 151 4.28 11.70 -0.06
C SER A 151 3.03 12.54 -0.30
N GLU A 152 3.17 13.86 -0.21
CA GLU A 152 2.03 14.78 -0.32
C GLU A 152 1.21 14.55 -1.59
N TRP A 153 -0.12 14.65 -1.47
CA TRP A 153 -1.07 14.38 -2.56
C TRP A 153 -0.84 13.00 -3.20
N ALA A 154 -0.47 12.03 -2.37
CA ALA A 154 -0.10 10.68 -2.79
C ALA A 154 0.98 10.65 -3.91
N ASN A 155 1.93 11.60 -3.86
CA ASN A 155 3.01 11.81 -4.84
C ASN A 155 2.58 12.34 -6.21
N PHE A 156 1.38 12.92 -6.32
CA PHE A 156 0.84 13.44 -7.59
C PHE A 156 0.90 14.96 -7.71
N ARG A 157 1.79 15.63 -6.97
CA ARG A 157 1.95 17.10 -6.99
C ARG A 157 2.99 17.62 -8.00
N SER A 158 4.12 16.92 -8.11
CA SER A 158 5.28 17.35 -8.91
C SER A 158 6.08 16.19 -9.48
N PHE A 159 6.70 16.41 -10.65
CA PHE A 159 7.63 15.45 -11.27
C PHE A 159 8.96 15.33 -10.51
N GLU A 160 9.30 16.32 -9.68
CA GLU A 160 10.53 16.38 -8.87
C GLU A 160 10.26 16.08 -7.38
N SER A 161 9.11 15.45 -7.10
CA SER A 161 8.67 15.16 -5.73
C SER A 161 9.65 14.26 -4.95
N ILE A 162 9.74 14.51 -3.64
CA ILE A 162 10.52 13.71 -2.70
C ILE A 162 9.59 12.70 -2.00
N SER A 163 9.84 11.41 -2.20
CA SER A 163 9.04 10.36 -1.58
C SER A 163 9.05 10.44 -0.05
N GLY A 164 7.87 10.37 0.56
CA GLY A 164 7.68 10.42 2.01
C GLY A 164 7.71 11.81 2.62
N TRP A 165 7.90 12.87 1.82
CA TRP A 165 7.78 14.24 2.28
C TRP A 165 6.35 14.78 2.13
N SER A 166 5.88 15.52 3.14
CA SER A 166 4.70 16.38 3.02
C SER A 166 4.85 17.68 3.80
N GLY A 167 4.08 18.72 3.44
CA GLY A 167 4.12 20.02 4.10
C GLY A 167 3.73 19.97 5.58
N ILE A 168 2.77 19.11 5.96
CA ILE A 168 2.36 18.94 7.36
C ILE A 168 3.28 17.96 8.10
N GLY A 169 3.58 16.82 7.50
CA GLY A 169 4.25 15.71 8.18
C GLY A 169 5.76 15.76 8.09
N GLY A 170 6.35 16.62 7.26
CA GLY A 170 7.77 16.59 6.97
C GLY A 170 8.20 15.30 6.27
N GLN A 171 9.48 14.93 6.39
CA GLN A 171 10.06 13.76 5.73
C GLN A 171 9.90 12.50 6.58
N THR A 172 9.18 11.50 6.07
CA THR A 172 9.25 10.12 6.60
C THR A 172 10.61 9.52 6.25
N HIS A 173 11.21 8.77 7.17
CA HIS A 173 12.50 8.11 6.99
C HIS A 173 12.34 6.58 6.87
N ASN A 174 13.31 5.92 6.25
CA ASN A 174 13.31 4.45 6.18
C ASN A 174 13.78 3.85 7.52
N PRO A 175 13.04 2.92 8.14
CA PRO A 175 13.42 2.31 9.42
C PRO A 175 14.75 1.54 9.41
N TYR A 176 15.22 1.07 8.26
CA TYR A 176 16.53 0.39 8.13
C TYR A 176 17.72 1.36 8.02
N GLY A 177 17.45 2.65 7.82
CA GLY A 177 18.46 3.70 7.70
C GLY A 177 17.79 5.03 7.45
N ILE A 178 17.84 5.93 8.43
CA ILE A 178 17.07 7.18 8.40
C ILE A 178 17.50 8.13 7.27
N ASP A 179 18.71 7.95 6.73
CA ASP A 179 19.23 8.66 5.56
C ASP A 179 18.77 8.04 4.22
N ARG A 180 17.87 7.05 4.24
CA ARG A 180 17.37 6.34 3.05
C ARG A 180 15.91 6.68 2.75
N ASN A 181 15.60 6.62 1.45
CA ASN A 181 14.27 6.86 0.93
C ASN A 181 13.30 5.74 1.38
N PRO A 182 12.14 6.07 2.00
CA PRO A 182 11.13 5.08 2.41
C PRO A 182 10.25 4.57 1.25
N CYS A 183 10.54 4.99 0.01
CA CYS A 183 9.62 5.01 -1.12
C CYS A 183 8.30 5.72 -0.75
N GLY A 184 7.23 5.49 -1.51
CA GLY A 184 5.96 6.16 -1.31
C GLY A 184 4.94 5.75 -2.37
N SER A 185 3.73 6.32 -2.34
CA SER A 185 3.34 7.40 -1.42
C SER A 185 2.88 6.97 -0.03
N SER A 186 2.61 5.69 0.22
CA SER A 186 2.26 5.20 1.58
C SER A 186 3.50 4.99 2.47
N SER A 187 4.38 5.99 2.48
CA SER A 187 5.70 5.96 3.12
C SER A 187 5.60 5.68 4.62
N GLY A 188 4.79 6.47 5.34
CA GLY A 188 4.58 6.29 6.76
C GLY A 188 3.89 4.96 7.08
N SER A 189 2.98 4.46 6.25
CA SER A 189 2.34 3.16 6.48
C SER A 189 3.35 2.01 6.38
N GLY A 190 4.20 1.99 5.34
CA GLY A 190 5.26 0.98 5.22
C GLY A 190 6.26 1.05 6.38
N ALA A 191 6.70 2.27 6.72
CA ALA A 191 7.65 2.50 7.79
C ALA A 191 7.09 2.17 9.19
N ALA A 192 5.84 2.52 9.47
CA ALA A 192 5.16 2.23 10.74
C ALA A 192 4.96 0.73 10.97
N ALA A 193 4.60 -0.03 9.92
CA ALA A 193 4.49 -1.48 10.01
C ALA A 193 5.85 -2.12 10.36
N SER A 194 6.92 -1.64 9.72
CA SER A 194 8.30 -2.10 9.91
C SER A 194 8.84 -1.77 11.31
N ALA A 195 8.67 -0.53 11.75
CA ALA A 195 9.14 -0.06 13.05
C ALA A 195 8.28 -0.52 14.25
N ASN A 196 7.27 -1.38 14.02
CA ASN A 196 6.32 -1.86 15.05
C ASN A 196 5.54 -0.72 15.74
N PHE A 197 5.13 0.32 15.00
CA PHE A 197 4.29 1.42 15.55
C PHE A 197 2.80 1.08 15.61
N ALA A 198 2.39 0.02 14.93
CA ALA A 198 1.07 -0.57 15.05
C ALA A 198 1.15 -2.07 14.73
N SER A 199 0.05 -2.79 14.98
CA SER A 199 -0.03 -4.19 14.58
C SER A 199 -0.08 -4.32 13.05
N VAL A 200 -0.89 -3.49 12.38
CA VAL A 200 -0.97 -3.35 10.92
C VAL A 200 -1.23 -1.89 10.53
N SER A 201 -0.97 -1.53 9.29
CA SER A 201 -1.30 -0.21 8.76
C SER A 201 -1.86 -0.29 7.34
N LEU A 202 -2.59 0.74 6.94
CA LEU A 202 -3.27 0.80 5.66
C LEU A 202 -2.69 1.92 4.80
N GLY A 203 -2.43 1.59 3.54
CA GLY A 203 -1.97 2.52 2.52
C GLY A 203 -2.93 2.60 1.34
N THR A 204 -2.63 3.44 0.36
CA THR A 204 -3.37 3.51 -0.90
C THR A 204 -2.41 3.40 -2.06
N GLU A 205 -2.86 2.74 -3.13
CA GLU A 205 -2.07 2.59 -4.35
C GLU A 205 -2.88 2.95 -5.59
N THR A 206 -2.33 3.91 -6.33
CA THR A 206 -2.61 4.17 -7.74
C THR A 206 -1.64 3.37 -8.59
N ASP A 207 -0.34 3.59 -8.35
CA ASP A 207 0.75 2.89 -9.04
C ASP A 207 1.97 2.77 -8.11
N GLY A 208 2.25 1.57 -7.62
CA GLY A 208 3.38 1.25 -6.72
C GLY A 208 3.29 1.76 -5.27
N SER A 209 2.30 2.61 -4.94
CA SER A 209 2.25 3.35 -3.67
C SER A 209 1.93 2.54 -2.40
N VAL A 210 1.65 1.25 -2.48
CA VAL A 210 1.61 0.27 -1.38
C VAL A 210 2.80 -0.66 -1.47
N VAL A 211 3.04 -1.29 -2.63
CA VAL A 211 4.08 -2.34 -2.77
C VAL A 211 5.51 -1.78 -2.72
N CYS A 212 5.74 -0.57 -3.23
CA CYS A 212 7.06 0.06 -3.19
C CYS A 212 7.50 0.44 -1.75
N PRO A 213 6.71 1.19 -0.96
CA PRO A 213 7.08 1.47 0.42
C PRO A 213 7.13 0.21 1.29
N ALA A 214 6.33 -0.81 0.99
CA ALA A 214 6.44 -2.11 1.65
C ALA A 214 7.81 -2.76 1.41
N ASN A 215 8.25 -2.82 0.14
CA ASN A 215 9.57 -3.35 -0.19
C ASN A 215 10.69 -2.50 0.43
N ALA A 216 10.59 -1.18 0.39
CA ALA A 216 11.62 -0.30 0.96
C ALA A 216 11.73 -0.50 2.48
N SER A 217 10.62 -0.80 3.15
CA SER A 217 10.53 -0.97 4.60
C SER A 217 10.56 -2.43 5.05
N GLY A 218 10.87 -3.39 4.17
CA GLY A 218 11.00 -4.80 4.55
C GLY A 218 9.73 -5.48 5.07
N VAL A 219 8.54 -5.04 4.62
CA VAL A 219 7.24 -5.57 5.07
C VAL A 219 6.40 -6.09 3.91
N VAL A 220 5.34 -6.83 4.21
CA VAL A 220 4.34 -7.25 3.22
C VAL A 220 3.48 -6.05 2.82
N GLY A 221 3.35 -5.83 1.51
CA GLY A 221 2.42 -4.88 0.91
C GLY A 221 1.42 -5.62 0.03
N LEU A 222 0.13 -5.50 0.32
CA LEU A 222 -0.94 -6.13 -0.46
C LEU A 222 -1.79 -5.05 -1.13
N LYS A 223 -1.66 -4.94 -2.45
CA LYS A 223 -2.54 -4.14 -3.30
C LYS A 223 -3.66 -5.01 -3.87
N PRO A 224 -4.92 -4.85 -3.44
CA PRO A 224 -6.00 -5.66 -3.96
C PRO A 224 -6.39 -5.25 -5.40
N THR A 225 -7.29 -6.03 -5.98
CA THR A 225 -8.01 -5.64 -7.19
C THR A 225 -8.84 -4.38 -6.91
N ILE A 226 -8.86 -3.43 -7.85
CA ILE A 226 -9.73 -2.24 -7.77
C ILE A 226 -11.18 -2.70 -7.54
N GLY A 227 -11.90 -2.07 -6.61
CA GLY A 227 -13.28 -2.41 -6.25
C GLY A 227 -13.43 -3.52 -5.19
N LEU A 228 -12.36 -4.21 -4.79
CA LEU A 228 -12.40 -5.13 -3.66
C LEU A 228 -12.52 -4.35 -2.35
N THR A 229 -11.76 -3.27 -2.21
CA THR A 229 -11.84 -2.30 -1.12
C THR A 229 -12.41 -0.99 -1.66
N SER A 230 -13.43 -0.44 -1.01
CA SER A 230 -14.01 0.85 -1.39
C SER A 230 -13.01 2.00 -1.25
N ARG A 231 -13.06 2.96 -2.18
CA ARG A 231 -12.32 4.24 -2.14
C ARG A 231 -13.17 5.40 -1.58
N ALA A 232 -14.39 5.15 -1.11
CA ALA A 232 -15.24 6.21 -0.56
C ALA A 232 -14.62 6.83 0.69
N GLY A 233 -14.49 8.16 0.71
CA GLY A 233 -13.82 8.91 1.78
C GLY A 233 -12.29 8.79 1.73
N VAL A 234 -11.71 8.63 0.54
CA VAL A 234 -10.26 8.65 0.34
C VAL A 234 -9.92 9.82 -0.60
N VAL A 235 -8.91 10.63 -0.26
CA VAL A 235 -8.41 11.68 -1.17
C VAL A 235 -7.84 10.98 -2.42
N PRO A 236 -8.43 11.19 -3.61
CA PRO A 236 -8.17 10.35 -4.78
C PRO A 236 -6.96 10.83 -5.61
N ILE A 237 -6.43 9.92 -6.44
CA ILE A 237 -5.71 10.26 -7.66
C ILE A 237 -6.54 9.82 -8.87
N SER A 238 -6.92 8.55 -8.95
CA SER A 238 -7.62 8.02 -10.11
C SER A 238 -8.58 6.91 -9.74
N HIS A 239 -9.88 7.13 -9.95
CA HIS A 239 -10.88 6.08 -9.82
C HIS A 239 -10.63 4.89 -10.75
N THR A 240 -9.77 5.00 -11.77
CA THR A 240 -9.37 3.90 -12.67
C THR A 240 -8.36 2.95 -12.02
N GLN A 241 -7.49 3.44 -11.12
CA GLN A 241 -6.37 2.66 -10.58
C GLN A 241 -6.35 2.54 -9.05
N ASP A 242 -6.96 3.51 -8.35
CA ASP A 242 -6.90 3.62 -6.90
C ASP A 242 -7.53 2.44 -6.18
N THR A 243 -6.85 1.98 -5.14
CA THR A 243 -7.32 1.01 -4.18
C THR A 243 -6.65 1.18 -2.81
N VAL A 244 -7.27 0.65 -1.76
CA VAL A 244 -6.74 0.67 -0.40
C VAL A 244 -6.08 -0.66 -0.13
N GLY A 245 -4.82 -0.63 0.27
CA GLY A 245 -4.00 -1.80 0.52
C GLY A 245 -3.56 -1.92 1.98
N VAL A 246 -2.92 -3.04 2.29
CA VAL A 246 -2.44 -3.36 3.63
C VAL A 246 -0.91 -3.41 3.65
N HIS A 247 -0.33 -2.86 4.72
CA HIS A 247 1.05 -3.07 5.14
C HIS A 247 1.06 -3.87 6.45
N ALA A 248 1.79 -4.99 6.47
CA ALA A 248 1.93 -5.82 7.66
C ALA A 248 3.27 -6.56 7.66
N ARG A 249 3.75 -6.99 8.83
CA ARG A 249 5.00 -7.75 8.94
C ARG A 249 4.86 -9.20 8.46
N THR A 250 3.64 -9.73 8.41
CA THR A 250 3.36 -11.09 7.94
C THR A 250 2.26 -11.12 6.88
N VAL A 251 2.29 -12.14 6.00
CA VAL A 251 1.22 -12.39 5.02
C VAL A 251 -0.09 -12.73 5.72
N ALA A 252 -0.02 -13.38 6.89
CA ALA A 252 -1.20 -13.73 7.68
C ALA A 252 -1.95 -12.48 8.17
N ASP A 253 -1.23 -11.51 8.73
CA ASP A 253 -1.83 -10.26 9.21
C ASP A 253 -2.37 -9.41 8.05
N ALA A 254 -1.68 -9.42 6.89
CA ALA A 254 -2.17 -8.76 5.68
C ALA A 254 -3.48 -9.38 5.16
N ALA A 255 -3.55 -10.72 5.09
CA ALA A 255 -4.74 -11.45 4.64
C ALA A 255 -5.92 -11.25 5.60
N LEU A 256 -5.68 -11.36 6.91
CA LEU A 256 -6.69 -11.11 7.95
C LEU A 256 -7.25 -9.69 7.83
N THR A 257 -6.38 -8.69 7.70
CA THR A 257 -6.79 -7.28 7.60
C THR A 257 -7.56 -7.03 6.31
N LEU A 258 -7.14 -7.60 5.17
CA LEU A 258 -7.89 -7.52 3.90
C LEU A 258 -9.33 -8.03 4.06
N GLY A 259 -9.50 -9.14 4.79
CA GLY A 259 -10.81 -9.74 5.08
C GLY A 259 -11.73 -8.82 5.89
N VAL A 260 -11.17 -7.94 6.72
CA VAL A 260 -11.92 -6.92 7.48
C VAL A 260 -12.27 -5.72 6.62
N ILE A 261 -11.33 -5.20 5.82
CA ILE A 261 -11.52 -3.91 5.13
C ILE A 261 -12.23 -4.01 3.77
N GLN A 262 -12.31 -5.21 3.20
CA GLN A 262 -13.00 -5.46 1.93
C GLN A 262 -14.46 -4.97 1.94
N SER A 263 -14.90 -4.45 0.80
CA SER A 263 -16.31 -4.16 0.55
C SER A 263 -17.01 -5.46 0.18
N ARG A 264 -17.70 -6.09 1.12
CA ARG A 264 -18.41 -7.36 0.84
C ARG A 264 -19.63 -7.17 -0.05
N THR A 265 -20.22 -5.98 0.00
CA THR A 265 -21.35 -5.55 -0.81
C THR A 265 -20.98 -4.31 -1.61
N SER A 266 -21.83 -3.94 -2.57
CA SER A 266 -21.76 -2.64 -3.24
C SER A 266 -21.80 -1.50 -2.21
N ASP A 267 -20.93 -0.54 -2.39
CA ASP A 267 -20.89 0.75 -1.72
C ASP A 267 -21.39 1.82 -2.71
N GLY A 268 -22.52 2.44 -2.40
CA GLY A 268 -23.11 3.47 -3.27
C GLY A 268 -22.23 4.71 -3.45
N ARG A 269 -21.22 4.90 -2.58
CA ARG A 269 -20.24 5.99 -2.70
C ARG A 269 -19.01 5.61 -3.55
N ASP A 270 -18.92 4.36 -4.00
CA ASP A 270 -17.85 3.88 -4.87
C ASP A 270 -18.37 2.86 -5.90
N PRO A 271 -18.71 3.31 -7.12
CA PRO A 271 -19.23 2.45 -8.18
C PRO A 271 -18.35 1.24 -8.54
N ALA A 272 -17.03 1.31 -8.31
CA ALA A 272 -16.11 0.19 -8.54
C ALA A 272 -16.46 -1.04 -7.68
N THR A 273 -17.21 -0.85 -6.60
CA THR A 273 -17.66 -1.94 -5.72
C THR A 273 -19.00 -2.57 -6.17
N GLY A 274 -19.78 -1.93 -7.06
CA GLY A 274 -21.12 -2.39 -7.41
C GLY A 274 -21.17 -3.51 -8.45
N GLY A 275 -20.18 -3.59 -9.32
CA GLY A 275 -20.15 -4.55 -10.41
C GLY A 275 -19.14 -4.10 -11.45
N VAL A 276 -18.05 -4.86 -11.52
CA VAL A 276 -16.94 -4.84 -12.48
C VAL A 276 -16.34 -3.52 -12.99
N PRO A 277 -15.00 -3.44 -13.01
CA PRO A 277 -14.10 -4.58 -12.86
C PRO A 277 -13.79 -4.94 -11.40
N LEU A 278 -13.89 -6.22 -11.06
CA LEU A 278 -12.85 -6.87 -10.25
C LEU A 278 -11.99 -7.70 -11.21
N GLY A 279 -11.02 -7.08 -11.87
CA GLY A 279 -10.01 -7.72 -12.74
C GLY A 279 -10.26 -7.56 -14.26
N TRP A 280 -9.19 -7.63 -15.05
CA TRP A 280 -9.04 -7.27 -16.48
C TRP A 280 -10.13 -7.77 -17.47
N GLN A 281 -10.95 -8.76 -17.09
CA GLN A 281 -12.06 -9.27 -17.90
C GLN A 281 -13.44 -8.72 -17.51
N GLY A 282 -13.47 -7.66 -16.70
CA GLY A 282 -14.63 -7.31 -15.91
C GLY A 282 -15.87 -6.78 -16.63
N SER A 283 -15.79 -5.90 -17.64
CA SER A 283 -16.99 -5.13 -18.05
C SER A 283 -18.22 -6.01 -18.36
N GLY A 284 -19.29 -5.88 -17.55
CA GLY A 284 -20.57 -6.57 -17.74
C GLY A 284 -20.78 -7.89 -16.98
N MET A 285 -19.83 -8.36 -16.17
CA MET A 285 -20.00 -9.55 -15.31
C MET A 285 -20.55 -9.25 -13.91
N GLN A 286 -21.22 -10.21 -13.27
CA GLN A 286 -21.67 -10.06 -11.88
C GLN A 286 -20.48 -9.98 -10.91
N ARG A 287 -20.61 -9.20 -9.83
CA ARG A 287 -19.60 -9.15 -8.75
C ARG A 287 -19.41 -10.57 -8.19
N PRO A 288 -18.19 -11.12 -8.17
CA PRO A 288 -17.97 -12.46 -7.61
C PRO A 288 -18.25 -12.44 -6.10
N THR A 289 -18.67 -13.58 -5.56
CA THR A 289 -18.74 -13.77 -4.12
C THR A 289 -17.35 -13.60 -3.52
N VAL A 290 -17.20 -12.54 -2.72
CA VAL A 290 -15.94 -12.24 -2.06
C VAL A 290 -15.81 -13.11 -0.79
N PRO A 291 -14.70 -13.82 -0.58
CA PRO A 291 -14.48 -14.61 0.63
C PRO A 291 -14.59 -13.76 1.88
N THR A 292 -15.19 -14.29 2.94
CA THR A 292 -15.38 -13.57 4.20
C THR A 292 -14.11 -13.49 5.04
N ASP A 293 -13.16 -14.38 4.76
CA ASP A 293 -11.91 -14.55 5.49
C ASP A 293 -10.83 -15.01 4.51
N TYR A 294 -9.76 -14.24 4.34
CA TYR A 294 -8.64 -14.65 3.48
C TYR A 294 -7.62 -15.54 4.19
N THR A 295 -7.67 -15.67 5.51
CA THR A 295 -6.74 -16.51 6.27
C THR A 295 -6.92 -18.00 5.96
N GLN A 296 -8.10 -18.41 5.49
CA GLN A 296 -8.36 -19.76 4.98
C GLN A 296 -7.44 -20.17 3.82
N PHE A 297 -6.83 -19.20 3.12
CA PHE A 297 -5.90 -19.45 2.02
C PHE A 297 -4.43 -19.52 2.46
N LEU A 298 -4.14 -19.36 3.76
CA LEU A 298 -2.79 -19.50 4.32
C LEU A 298 -2.42 -20.99 4.37
N ASN A 299 -1.82 -21.47 3.29
CA ASN A 299 -1.36 -22.84 3.15
C ASN A 299 0.17 -22.90 3.09
N PRO A 300 0.86 -23.54 4.05
CA PRO A 300 2.32 -23.67 4.02
C PRO A 300 2.84 -24.43 2.79
N ASN A 301 2.00 -25.26 2.16
CA ASN A 301 2.29 -25.99 0.93
C ASN A 301 1.69 -25.33 -0.32
N GLY A 302 1.26 -24.06 -0.24
CA GLY A 302 0.52 -23.38 -1.31
C GLY A 302 1.29 -23.23 -2.63
N LEU A 303 2.60 -23.42 -2.63
CA LEU A 303 3.46 -23.40 -3.82
C LEU A 303 3.60 -24.78 -4.50
N LYS A 304 3.23 -25.88 -3.85
CA LYS A 304 3.37 -27.22 -4.42
C LYS A 304 2.50 -27.38 -5.66
N GLY A 305 3.14 -27.59 -6.81
CA GLY A 305 2.49 -27.69 -8.11
C GLY A 305 2.07 -26.35 -8.72
N ALA A 306 2.43 -25.22 -8.11
CA ALA A 306 2.22 -23.91 -8.72
C ALA A 306 3.16 -23.70 -9.90
N VAL A 307 2.68 -23.07 -10.98
CA VAL A 307 3.51 -22.67 -12.11
C VAL A 307 3.62 -21.15 -12.13
N LEU A 308 4.84 -20.62 -12.07
CA LEU A 308 5.14 -19.21 -11.86
C LEU A 308 6.08 -18.69 -12.96
N GLY A 309 5.62 -17.71 -13.73
CA GLY A 309 6.46 -16.89 -14.58
C GLY A 309 7.34 -15.96 -13.76
N ILE A 310 8.64 -15.96 -14.01
CA ILE A 310 9.62 -15.06 -13.39
C ILE A 310 10.24 -14.15 -14.45
N THR A 311 10.56 -12.92 -14.07
CA THR A 311 11.27 -11.97 -14.93
C THR A 311 12.28 -11.18 -14.11
N ARG A 312 13.43 -10.91 -14.73
CA ARG A 312 14.51 -10.06 -14.23
C ARG A 312 14.47 -8.67 -14.86
N GLN A 313 13.45 -8.38 -15.69
CA GLN A 313 13.26 -7.04 -16.21
C GLN A 313 13.11 -6.03 -15.07
N GLY A 314 13.83 -4.92 -15.20
CA GLY A 314 13.96 -3.91 -14.17
C GLY A 314 15.13 -4.13 -13.20
N LEU A 315 15.75 -5.30 -13.15
CA LEU A 315 16.94 -5.55 -12.31
C LEU A 315 18.25 -5.05 -12.92
N ASN A 316 18.25 -4.37 -14.07
CA ASN A 316 19.49 -3.92 -14.72
C ASN A 316 19.96 -2.53 -14.25
N GLY A 317 19.36 -1.99 -13.18
CA GLY A 317 19.58 -0.62 -12.75
C GLY A 317 18.43 0.32 -13.12
N PHE A 318 18.36 1.47 -12.46
CA PHE A 318 17.39 2.53 -12.79
C PHE A 318 17.74 3.24 -14.11
N ASP A 319 19.04 3.31 -14.40
CA ASP A 319 19.61 3.74 -15.67
C ASP A 319 20.79 2.84 -16.04
N SER A 320 21.34 3.03 -17.24
CA SER A 320 22.46 2.24 -17.75
C SER A 320 23.79 2.48 -17.00
N PHE A 321 23.87 3.49 -16.14
CA PHE A 321 25.07 3.90 -15.42
C PHE A 321 25.11 3.38 -13.98
N VAL A 322 23.96 3.03 -13.40
CA VAL A 322 23.85 2.49 -12.04
C VAL A 322 23.27 1.09 -12.06
N PRO A 323 24.11 0.04 -12.26
CA PRO A 323 23.63 -1.33 -12.26
C PRO A 323 23.10 -1.74 -10.87
N THR A 324 22.18 -2.69 -10.84
CA THR A 324 21.70 -3.26 -9.58
C THR A 324 22.85 -3.91 -8.81
N PRO A 325 23.00 -3.63 -7.51
CA PRO A 325 24.05 -4.23 -6.70
C PRO A 325 23.97 -5.76 -6.68
N ALA A 326 25.13 -6.43 -6.77
CA ALA A 326 25.19 -7.89 -6.75
C ALA A 326 24.46 -8.56 -5.57
N PRO A 327 24.47 -8.01 -4.33
CA PRO A 327 23.68 -8.56 -3.22
C PRO A 327 22.17 -8.58 -3.48
N VAL A 328 21.64 -7.60 -4.23
CA VAL A 328 20.22 -7.53 -4.57
C VAL A 328 19.88 -8.61 -5.59
N THR A 329 20.68 -8.75 -6.65
CA THR A 329 20.50 -9.80 -7.65
C THR A 329 20.60 -11.19 -7.02
N ALA A 330 21.58 -11.41 -6.13
CA ALA A 330 21.72 -12.66 -5.40
C ALA A 330 20.50 -12.98 -4.51
N ALA A 331 19.92 -11.97 -3.84
CA ALA A 331 18.70 -12.15 -3.05
C ALA A 331 17.50 -12.56 -3.91
N VAL A 332 17.37 -12.01 -5.13
CA VAL A 332 16.32 -12.41 -6.08
C VAL A 332 16.50 -13.86 -6.53
N GLU A 333 17.71 -14.26 -6.93
CA GLU A 333 17.97 -15.65 -7.34
C GLU A 333 17.77 -16.64 -6.19
N ALA A 334 18.11 -16.24 -4.96
CA ALA A 334 17.82 -17.03 -3.76
C ALA A 334 16.30 -17.19 -3.56
N ALA A 335 15.50 -16.16 -3.83
CA ALA A 335 14.04 -16.26 -3.77
C ALA A 335 13.49 -17.22 -4.83
N PHE A 336 13.99 -17.18 -6.07
CA PHE A 336 13.60 -18.16 -7.11
C PHE A 336 13.96 -19.60 -6.71
N SER A 337 15.14 -19.79 -6.13
CA SER A 337 15.56 -21.09 -5.60
C SER A 337 14.63 -21.57 -4.49
N ALA A 338 14.23 -20.68 -3.57
CA ALA A 338 13.28 -21.00 -2.51
C ALA A 338 11.87 -21.34 -3.05
N LEU A 339 11.38 -20.64 -4.07
CA LEU A 339 10.10 -20.96 -4.73
C LEU A 339 10.13 -22.36 -5.35
N THR A 340 11.23 -22.71 -6.01
CA THR A 340 11.43 -24.05 -6.61
C THR A 340 11.48 -25.14 -5.53
N ALA A 341 12.25 -24.90 -4.46
CA ALA A 341 12.36 -25.83 -3.34
C ALA A 341 11.01 -26.06 -2.62
N ALA A 342 10.13 -25.06 -2.62
CA ALA A 342 8.77 -25.16 -2.11
C ALA A 342 7.79 -25.91 -3.06
N GLY A 343 8.28 -26.41 -4.19
CA GLY A 343 7.53 -27.25 -5.13
C GLY A 343 6.85 -26.50 -6.28
N ALA A 344 7.22 -25.23 -6.53
CA ALA A 344 6.75 -24.50 -7.70
C ALA A 344 7.62 -24.79 -8.93
N THR A 345 7.00 -24.80 -10.11
CA THR A 345 7.69 -24.79 -11.40
C THR A 345 7.87 -23.36 -11.86
N LEU A 346 9.11 -22.93 -12.11
CA LEU A 346 9.40 -21.59 -12.61
C LEU A 346 9.51 -21.59 -14.14
N VAL A 347 8.88 -20.61 -14.78
CA VAL A 347 8.94 -20.33 -16.21
C VAL A 347 9.70 -19.02 -16.39
N ASP A 348 10.86 -19.07 -17.03
CA ASP A 348 11.64 -17.86 -17.32
C ASP A 348 10.95 -17.08 -18.45
N LEU A 349 10.37 -15.93 -18.13
CA LEU A 349 9.67 -15.09 -19.09
C LEU A 349 10.63 -14.33 -19.99
N ASP A 350 11.83 -14.01 -19.49
CA ASP A 350 12.83 -13.27 -20.26
C ASP A 350 13.36 -14.13 -21.40
N ALA A 351 13.61 -15.42 -21.12
CA ALA A 351 13.96 -16.42 -22.14
C ALA A 351 12.86 -16.62 -23.19
N LEU A 352 11.60 -16.35 -22.83
CA LEU A 352 10.45 -16.39 -23.75
C LEU A 352 10.22 -15.07 -24.51
N GLY A 353 11.12 -14.09 -24.34
CA GLY A 353 11.00 -12.78 -25.00
C GLY A 353 9.84 -11.92 -24.50
N TYR A 354 9.33 -12.20 -23.29
CA TYR A 354 8.35 -11.34 -22.65
C TYR A 354 8.94 -9.94 -22.46
N ASN A 355 8.11 -8.88 -22.57
CA ASN A 355 8.51 -7.53 -22.24
C ASN A 355 7.34 -6.75 -21.67
N PHE A 356 7.60 -5.90 -20.67
CA PHE A 356 6.57 -5.00 -20.15
C PHE A 356 6.22 -3.92 -21.16
N SER A 357 4.92 -3.72 -21.38
CA SER A 357 4.43 -2.55 -22.11
C SER A 357 4.61 -1.30 -21.25
N GLY A 358 5.18 -0.25 -21.82
CA GLY A 358 5.48 1.01 -21.12
C GLY A 358 4.26 1.81 -20.65
N GLY A 359 3.04 1.46 -21.10
CA GLY A 359 1.81 2.12 -20.67
C GLY A 359 1.75 3.63 -20.93
N PRO A 360 2.05 4.14 -22.15
CA PRO A 360 2.22 5.57 -22.40
C PRO A 360 0.98 6.45 -22.14
N GLY A 361 -0.22 5.85 -22.05
CA GLY A 361 -1.46 6.57 -21.77
C GLY A 361 -1.79 6.74 -20.28
N GLU A 362 -1.02 6.12 -19.38
CA GLU A 362 -1.31 6.13 -17.94
C GLU A 362 -1.36 7.53 -17.36
N LEU A 363 -0.29 8.32 -17.56
CA LEU A 363 -0.22 9.68 -17.02
C LEU A 363 -1.41 10.53 -17.51
N LEU A 364 -1.83 10.38 -18.77
CA LEU A 364 -3.00 11.09 -19.30
C LEU A 364 -4.29 10.74 -18.56
N VAL A 365 -4.51 9.45 -18.27
CA VAL A 365 -5.68 8.99 -17.49
C VAL A 365 -5.61 9.55 -16.06
N LEU A 366 -4.46 9.46 -15.41
CA LEU A 366 -4.26 10.00 -14.05
C LEU A 366 -4.54 11.50 -13.98
N CYS A 367 -4.02 12.26 -14.93
CA CYS A 367 -4.24 13.69 -15.05
C CYS A 367 -5.73 14.05 -15.21
N TYR A 368 -6.44 13.30 -16.04
CA TYR A 368 -7.87 13.53 -16.27
C TYR A 368 -8.71 13.16 -15.04
N ASP A 369 -8.49 11.97 -14.48
CA ASP A 369 -9.23 11.46 -13.33
C ASP A 369 -8.99 12.37 -12.12
N PHE A 370 -7.73 12.71 -11.82
CA PHE A 370 -7.39 13.49 -10.63
C PHE A 370 -8.12 14.83 -10.59
N ARG A 371 -8.17 15.56 -11.71
CA ARG A 371 -8.85 16.85 -11.78
C ARG A 371 -10.34 16.74 -11.42
N ASN A 372 -10.99 15.66 -11.85
CA ASN A 372 -12.43 15.45 -11.62
C ASN A 372 -12.68 14.89 -10.21
N ASP A 373 -11.90 13.89 -9.82
CA ASP A 373 -12.08 13.13 -8.59
C ASP A 373 -11.72 13.99 -7.37
N VAL A 374 -10.65 14.80 -7.44
CA VAL A 374 -10.27 15.71 -6.35
C VAL A 374 -11.32 16.80 -6.14
N LYS A 375 -11.93 17.31 -7.22
CA LYS A 375 -13.05 18.27 -7.14
C LYS A 375 -14.26 17.63 -6.45
N ALA A 376 -14.59 16.39 -6.82
CA ALA A 376 -15.69 15.65 -6.18
C ALA A 376 -15.40 15.43 -4.69
N TYR A 377 -14.15 15.10 -4.33
CA TYR A 377 -13.74 14.96 -2.94
C TYR A 377 -13.83 16.29 -2.17
N PHE A 378 -13.33 17.40 -2.73
CA PHE A 378 -13.41 18.74 -2.11
C PHE A 378 -14.84 19.18 -1.83
N ALA A 379 -15.81 18.82 -2.67
CA ALA A 379 -17.22 19.07 -2.43
C ALA A 379 -17.78 18.38 -1.17
N THR A 380 -17.12 17.34 -0.66
CA THR A 380 -17.48 16.68 0.61
C THR A 380 -16.86 17.33 1.83
N ARG A 381 -15.88 18.23 1.64
CA ARG A 381 -15.12 18.85 2.72
C ARG A 381 -15.77 20.16 3.17
N VAL A 382 -15.61 20.45 4.45
CA VAL A 382 -16.01 21.71 5.08
C VAL A 382 -14.87 22.23 5.96
N GLY A 383 -14.79 23.55 6.15
CA GLY A 383 -13.85 24.16 7.10
C GLY A 383 -12.36 23.86 6.83
N VAL A 384 -11.99 23.66 5.56
CA VAL A 384 -10.61 23.56 5.07
C VAL A 384 -10.43 24.50 3.88
N PRO A 385 -9.21 24.99 3.56
CA PRO A 385 -8.99 25.98 2.51
C PRO A 385 -9.58 25.63 1.13
N VAL A 386 -9.56 24.35 0.73
CA VAL A 386 -10.07 23.89 -0.57
C VAL A 386 -11.50 23.36 -0.53
N ALA A 387 -12.24 23.52 0.57
CA ALA A 387 -13.61 23.05 0.72
C ALA A 387 -14.52 23.57 -0.40
N GLY A 388 -15.23 22.68 -1.09
CA GLY A 388 -16.10 23.01 -2.24
C GLY A 388 -15.36 23.52 -3.49
N GLY A 389 -14.04 23.59 -3.45
CA GLY A 389 -13.21 24.14 -4.51
C GLY A 389 -12.80 23.11 -5.57
N THR A 390 -11.68 23.41 -6.23
CA THR A 390 -11.11 22.69 -7.35
C THR A 390 -9.60 22.56 -7.21
N LEU A 391 -8.97 21.83 -8.13
CA LEU A 391 -7.50 21.81 -8.23
C LEU A 391 -6.90 23.22 -8.41
N THR A 392 -7.60 24.15 -9.05
CA THR A 392 -7.13 25.54 -9.19
C THR A 392 -7.00 26.24 -7.85
N ASP A 393 -7.91 25.98 -6.91
CA ASP A 393 -7.87 26.56 -5.57
C ASP A 393 -6.71 25.98 -4.76
N ALA A 394 -6.45 24.67 -4.88
CA ALA A 394 -5.28 24.03 -4.28
C ALA A 394 -3.96 24.61 -4.83
N ILE A 395 -3.87 24.83 -6.15
CA ILE A 395 -2.71 25.45 -6.79
C ILE A 395 -2.48 26.89 -6.28
N ALA A 396 -3.57 27.66 -6.19
CA ALA A 396 -3.53 29.04 -5.70
C ALA A 396 -3.12 29.09 -4.23
N PHE A 397 -3.65 28.19 -3.39
CA PHE A 397 -3.25 28.04 -2.00
C PHE A 397 -1.75 27.76 -1.88
N ASN A 398 -1.23 26.76 -2.60
CA ASN A 398 0.19 26.42 -2.57
C ASN A 398 1.07 27.59 -3.01
N SER A 399 0.63 28.35 -4.02
CA SER A 399 1.37 29.53 -4.50
C SER A 399 1.41 30.65 -3.45
N ALA A 400 0.34 30.82 -2.68
CA ALA A 400 0.27 31.80 -1.60
C ALA A 400 1.05 31.38 -0.33
N HIS A 401 1.35 30.09 -0.19
CA HIS A 401 2.07 29.50 0.95
C HIS A 401 3.34 28.76 0.49
N ALA A 402 4.02 29.28 -0.53
CA ALA A 402 5.13 28.59 -1.19
C ALA A 402 6.32 28.31 -0.27
N ASP A 403 6.50 29.13 0.77
CA ASP A 403 7.53 29.00 1.80
C ASP A 403 7.38 27.72 2.64
N VAL A 404 6.15 27.23 2.82
CA VAL A 404 5.85 26.03 3.62
C VAL A 404 5.37 24.84 2.77
N GLU A 405 4.64 25.09 1.69
CA GLU A 405 4.16 24.04 0.78
C GLU A 405 5.24 23.63 -0.24
N MET A 406 6.12 24.53 -0.68
CA MET A 406 7.10 24.24 -1.75
C MET A 406 8.57 24.50 -1.38
N PRO A 407 9.04 24.15 -0.16
CA PRO A 407 10.41 24.45 0.26
C PRO A 407 11.48 23.63 -0.49
N TYR A 408 11.12 22.44 -1.00
CA TYR A 408 12.07 21.53 -1.65
C TYR A 408 11.78 21.28 -3.13
N PHE A 409 10.51 21.30 -3.53
CA PHE A 409 10.06 21.08 -4.89
C PHE A 409 8.74 21.81 -5.15
N ASN A 410 8.45 22.07 -6.42
CA ASN A 410 7.31 22.88 -6.84
C ASN A 410 6.00 22.06 -6.94
N GLN A 411 5.09 22.51 -7.81
CA GLN A 411 3.82 21.85 -8.15
C GLN A 411 3.59 21.80 -9.66
N ASP A 412 4.64 21.57 -10.44
CA ASP A 412 4.65 21.57 -11.90
C ASP A 412 3.65 20.59 -12.54
N LEU A 413 3.47 19.39 -11.96
CA LEU A 413 2.43 18.45 -12.40
C LEU A 413 1.04 19.05 -12.17
N PHE A 414 0.72 19.58 -10.99
CA PHE A 414 -0.56 20.28 -10.77
C PHE A 414 -0.75 21.46 -11.74
N ALA A 415 0.28 22.27 -11.96
CA ALA A 415 0.21 23.40 -12.88
C ALA A 415 -0.12 22.98 -14.32
N SER A 416 0.39 21.82 -14.77
CA SER A 416 0.08 21.25 -16.08
C SER A 416 -1.40 20.84 -16.25
N LEU A 417 -2.13 20.68 -15.15
CA LEU A 417 -3.54 20.27 -15.10
C LEU A 417 -4.52 21.43 -15.07
N ARG A 418 -4.04 22.67 -15.12
CA ARG A 418 -4.92 23.85 -15.17
C ARG A 418 -5.89 23.74 -16.35
N PRO A 419 -7.16 24.16 -16.19
CA PRO A 419 -8.09 24.22 -17.32
C PRO A 419 -7.47 25.11 -18.41
N THR A 420 -7.05 24.52 -19.52
CA THR A 420 -6.74 25.31 -20.71
C THR A 420 -8.06 25.78 -21.29
N THR A 421 -8.11 26.99 -21.85
CA THR A 421 -9.29 27.59 -22.52
C THR A 421 -9.73 26.85 -23.78
N ARG A 422 -9.28 25.60 -23.98
CA ARG A 422 -9.57 24.80 -25.18
C ARG A 422 -10.84 23.98 -24.96
N PRO A 423 -11.79 23.96 -25.93
CA PRO A 423 -13.10 23.38 -25.72
C PRO A 423 -13.04 21.85 -25.72
N GLY A 424 -13.53 21.25 -24.63
CA GLY A 424 -14.11 19.90 -24.58
C GLY A 424 -13.17 18.72 -24.82
N PRO A 425 -13.62 17.49 -24.48
CA PRO A 425 -12.89 16.28 -24.85
C PRO A 425 -12.75 16.21 -26.37
N PRO A 426 -11.73 15.51 -26.91
CA PRO A 426 -11.82 15.12 -28.30
C PRO A 426 -13.09 14.25 -28.42
N THR A 427 -13.88 14.50 -29.47
CA THR A 427 -15.17 13.86 -29.71
C THR A 427 -15.09 12.34 -29.53
N SER A 428 -16.22 11.71 -29.21
CA SER A 428 -16.40 10.28 -28.91
C SER A 428 -15.88 9.29 -29.96
N SER A 429 -15.24 9.74 -31.04
CA SER A 429 -14.47 8.93 -31.99
C SER A 429 -12.99 8.74 -31.61
N SER A 430 -12.48 9.49 -30.63
CA SER A 430 -11.07 9.45 -30.18
C SER A 430 -10.87 8.81 -28.79
N ALA A 431 -11.91 8.81 -27.95
CA ALA A 431 -11.93 8.04 -26.70
C ALA A 431 -12.05 6.53 -26.95
N THR A 432 -12.63 6.13 -28.07
CA THR A 432 -12.70 4.72 -28.50
C THR A 432 -11.33 4.20 -28.96
N THR A 433 -10.47 5.06 -29.51
CA THR A 433 -9.11 4.69 -29.94
C THR A 433 -8.04 4.84 -28.84
N SER A 434 -8.30 5.57 -27.75
CA SER A 434 -7.43 5.53 -26.55
C SER A 434 -7.77 4.37 -25.61
N SER A 435 -8.97 3.77 -25.74
CA SER A 435 -9.29 2.48 -25.12
C SER A 435 -8.52 1.29 -25.73
N SER A 436 -7.78 1.54 -26.83
CA SER A 436 -6.83 0.60 -27.43
C SER A 436 -5.38 1.00 -27.14
N ALA A 437 -4.96 0.90 -25.89
CA ALA A 437 -3.65 0.30 -25.64
C ALA A 437 -3.66 -1.09 -26.33
N PRO A 438 -2.55 -1.57 -26.95
CA PRO A 438 -2.60 -2.79 -27.75
C PRO A 438 -3.20 -3.93 -26.93
N ARG A 439 -4.40 -4.38 -27.32
CA ARG A 439 -4.99 -5.64 -26.90
C ARG A 439 -4.16 -6.74 -27.54
N ALA A 440 -3.02 -7.06 -26.93
CA ALA A 440 -2.32 -8.30 -27.23
C ALA A 440 -3.24 -9.44 -26.78
N SER A 441 -3.94 -10.07 -27.73
CA SER A 441 -4.63 -11.33 -27.51
C SER A 441 -3.58 -12.40 -27.16
N PRO A 442 -3.53 -12.93 -25.93
CA PRO A 442 -2.77 -14.14 -25.68
C PRO A 442 -3.57 -15.29 -26.29
N ARG A 443 -2.88 -16.18 -27.00
CA ARG A 443 -3.43 -17.49 -27.37
C ARG A 443 -3.93 -18.21 -26.10
N PRO A 444 -4.88 -19.15 -26.21
CA PRO A 444 -5.35 -19.91 -25.05
C PRO A 444 -4.14 -20.58 -24.35
N GLY A 445 -3.88 -20.21 -23.09
CA GLY A 445 -2.87 -20.87 -22.24
C GLY A 445 -1.73 -20.03 -21.62
N VAL A 446 -1.73 -18.69 -21.68
CA VAL A 446 -0.52 -17.91 -21.36
C VAL A 446 -0.69 -16.85 -20.25
N ILE A 447 0.09 -17.04 -19.16
CA ILE A 447 0.72 -16.10 -18.19
C ILE A 447 -0.10 -14.88 -17.70
N ARG A 448 -0.35 -14.82 -16.37
CA ARG A 448 -0.91 -13.63 -15.70
C ARG A 448 0.15 -12.52 -15.61
N SER A 449 -0.04 -11.36 -16.23
CA SER A 449 0.93 -10.27 -16.20
C SER A 449 0.87 -9.46 -14.89
N CYS A 450 1.97 -9.35 -14.15
CA CYS A 450 2.17 -8.40 -13.04
C CYS A 450 3.14 -7.31 -13.53
N ARG A 451 2.69 -6.04 -13.59
CA ARG A 451 3.52 -4.93 -14.07
C ARG A 451 4.63 -4.61 -13.05
N CYS A 452 5.89 -4.66 -13.49
CA CYS A 452 7.01 -4.15 -12.72
C CYS A 452 7.00 -2.62 -12.72
N LEU A 453 7.11 -2.01 -11.55
CA LEU A 453 7.35 -0.58 -11.40
C LEU A 453 8.74 -0.34 -10.84
N ARG A 454 9.46 0.58 -11.47
CA ARG A 454 10.70 1.16 -10.93
C ARG A 454 11.75 0.11 -10.53
N GLY A 455 12.03 -0.82 -11.46
CA GLY A 455 13.18 -1.72 -11.38
C GLY A 455 13.05 -2.94 -10.46
N ARG A 456 11.86 -3.55 -10.33
CA ARG A 456 11.64 -4.61 -9.33
C ARG A 456 10.88 -5.81 -9.87
N CYS A 457 11.33 -7.01 -9.50
CA CYS A 457 10.83 -8.30 -9.97
C CYS A 457 9.34 -8.52 -9.73
N SER A 458 8.72 -9.19 -10.69
CA SER A 458 7.37 -9.74 -10.59
C SER A 458 7.40 -11.26 -10.72
N VAL A 459 6.55 -11.93 -9.95
CA VAL A 459 6.26 -13.37 -10.08
C VAL A 459 4.79 -13.53 -10.47
N CYS A 460 4.55 -14.26 -11.55
CA CYS A 460 3.29 -14.29 -12.29
C CYS A 460 2.72 -15.71 -12.36
N ARG A 461 1.62 -16.04 -11.67
CA ARG A 461 1.06 -17.41 -11.73
C ARG A 461 0.44 -17.72 -13.11
N SER A 462 0.69 -18.88 -13.72
CA SER A 462 -0.15 -19.39 -14.83
C SER A 462 -1.28 -20.27 -14.27
N GLY A 463 -2.46 -20.20 -14.87
CA GLY A 463 -3.59 -21.07 -14.51
C GLY A 463 -3.45 -22.43 -15.19
N SER A 464 -3.73 -23.52 -14.46
CA SER A 464 -3.82 -24.87 -15.02
C SER A 464 -5.14 -25.04 -15.80
N ALA A 465 -5.07 -25.39 -17.08
CA ALA A 465 -6.21 -25.96 -17.79
C ALA A 465 -6.23 -27.47 -17.54
N SER A 466 -7.25 -27.98 -16.86
CA SER A 466 -7.55 -29.41 -16.83
C SER A 466 -8.15 -29.80 -18.18
N SER A 467 -7.39 -30.54 -18.99
CA SER A 467 -7.86 -31.13 -20.24
C SER A 467 -8.58 -32.45 -19.96
N GLU A 468 -9.91 -32.45 -19.94
CA GLU A 468 -10.67 -33.67 -20.25
C GLU A 468 -10.84 -33.76 -21.79
N PRO A 469 -10.51 -34.89 -22.42
CA PRO A 469 -10.69 -35.05 -23.86
C PRO A 469 -12.18 -35.25 -24.20
N PRO A 470 -12.68 -34.67 -25.30
CA PRO A 470 -14.06 -34.84 -25.72
C PRO A 470 -14.29 -36.29 -26.19
N SER A 471 -15.18 -37.01 -25.49
CA SER A 471 -15.73 -38.27 -25.97
C SER A 471 -16.64 -38.01 -27.17
N ALA A 472 -16.29 -38.56 -28.32
CA ALA A 472 -17.11 -38.59 -29.52
C ALA A 472 -18.00 -39.85 -29.54
N SER A 473 -19.32 -39.67 -29.63
CA SER A 473 -20.25 -40.57 -30.34
C SER A 473 -21.61 -39.84 -30.44
N ARG A 474 -22.00 -39.36 -31.63
CA ARG A 474 -22.88 -40.06 -32.60
C ARG A 474 -24.22 -40.51 -32.00
N SER A 475 -25.25 -39.68 -32.17
CA SER A 475 -26.42 -39.90 -33.03
C SER A 475 -27.33 -38.69 -32.96
#